data_AF-A5BP25-F1
#
_entry.id   AF-A5BP25-F1
#
_cell.length_a   1.000
_cell.length_b   1.000
_cell.length_c   1.000
_cell.angle_alpha   90.00
_cell.angle_beta   90.00
_cell.angle_gamma   90.00
#
_symmetry.space_group_name_H-M   'P 1'
#
loop_
_entity.id
_entity.type
_entity.pdbx_description
1 polymer ?
#
loop_
_entity_poly.entity_id
_entity_poly.type
_entity_poly.pdbx_seq_one_letter_code
_entity_poly.pdbx_strand_id
1 'polypeptide(L)' 'MDEKDMKELVKYLKMERRIGKFLKSFVLPANANTEAISAVYKNGVLIVTVEKNPPPETKKAKKIEVRIG' A
#
# COMPACT_ATOMS: atom_id res chain seq x y z
N MET A 1 -3.92 -7.10 -21.98
CA MET A 1 -4.89 -6.83 -23.04
C MET A 1 -5.24 -5.37 -22.90
N ASP A 2 -4.65 -4.57 -23.76
CA ASP A 2 -4.81 -3.12 -23.76
C ASP A 2 -6.09 -2.77 -24.55
N GLU A 3 -6.62 -1.55 -24.42
CA GLU A 3 -7.90 -1.16 -25.04
C GLU A 3 -7.92 -1.44 -26.57
N LYS A 4 -6.75 -1.32 -27.21
CA LYS A 4 -6.55 -1.56 -28.63
C LYS A 4 -6.75 -3.04 -29.01
N ASP A 5 -6.24 -3.97 -28.21
CA ASP A 5 -6.38 -5.42 -28.42
C ASP A 5 -7.86 -5.85 -28.34
N MET A 6 -8.63 -5.19 -27.47
CA MET A 6 -10.04 -5.53 -27.26
C MET A 6 -10.95 -5.02 -28.39
N LYS A 7 -10.61 -3.87 -28.99
CA LYS A 7 -11.34 -3.29 -30.15
C LYS A 7 -11.25 -4.15 -31.41
N GLU A 8 -10.17 -4.90 -31.57
CA GLU A 8 -9.99 -5.81 -32.71
C GLU A 8 -10.79 -7.13 -32.56
N LEU A 9 -11.08 -7.54 -31.33
CA LEU A 9 -11.77 -8.80 -31.03
C LEU A 9 -13.28 -8.67 -30.82
N VAL A 10 -13.77 -7.53 -30.32
CA VAL A 10 -15.18 -7.33 -29.95
C VAL A 10 -15.62 -5.89 -30.22
N LYS A 11 -16.80 -5.72 -30.84
CA LYS A 11 -17.41 -4.41 -31.09
C LYS A 11 -18.35 -4.03 -29.94
N TYR A 12 -17.94 -3.08 -29.10
CA TYR A 12 -18.73 -2.59 -27.97
C TYR A 12 -19.75 -1.51 -28.39
N LEU A 13 -20.98 -1.58 -27.90
CA LEU A 13 -21.94 -0.47 -27.99
C LEU A 13 -21.65 0.61 -26.92
N LYS A 14 -21.26 0.20 -25.71
CA LYS A 14 -20.90 1.09 -24.60
C LYS A 14 -19.88 0.42 -23.67
N MET A 15 -18.88 1.18 -23.22
CA MET A 15 -17.82 0.71 -22.33
C MET A 15 -17.75 1.60 -21.09
N GLU A 16 -18.18 1.09 -19.93
CA GLU A 16 -18.22 1.85 -18.67
C GLU A 16 -17.05 1.50 -17.73
N ARG A 17 -16.42 0.34 -17.96
CA ARG A 17 -15.34 -0.19 -17.12
C ARG A 17 -14.00 0.15 -17.73
N ARG A 18 -13.05 0.56 -16.89
CA ARG A 18 -11.66 0.79 -17.31
C ARG A 18 -10.97 -0.55 -17.58
N ILE A 19 -10.21 -0.61 -18.66
CA ILE A 19 -9.38 -1.75 -19.06
C ILE A 19 -7.97 -1.24 -19.26
N GLY A 20 -6.99 -2.02 -18.80
CA GLY A 20 -5.59 -1.70 -19.01
C GLY A 20 -4.72 -2.23 -17.89
N LYS A 21 -3.40 -2.06 -18.08
CA LYS A 21 -2.39 -2.34 -17.07
C LYS A 21 -2.39 -1.21 -16.04
N PHE A 22 -2.19 -1.55 -14.77
CA PHE A 22 -2.05 -0.56 -13.71
C PHE A 22 -0.83 -0.88 -12.84
N LEU A 23 -0.18 0.18 -12.36
CA LEU A 23 0.89 0.11 -11.39
C LEU A 23 0.60 1.16 -10.32
N LYS A 24 0.65 0.76 -9.05
CA LYS A 24 0.54 1.65 -7.89
C LYS A 24 1.74 1.43 -6.99
N SER A 25 2.47 2.50 -6.71
CA SER A 25 3.62 2.50 -5.81
C SER A 25 3.30 3.28 -4.56
N PHE A 26 3.75 2.78 -3.41
CA PHE A 26 3.55 3.41 -2.11
C PHE A 26 4.89 3.54 -1.40
N VAL A 27 5.11 4.67 -0.75
CA VAL A 27 6.26 4.85 0.14
C VAL A 27 5.88 4.28 1.50
N LEU A 28 6.61 3.28 1.96
CA LEU A 28 6.38 2.68 3.28
C LEU A 28 6.98 3.58 4.37
N PRO A 29 6.32 3.67 5.54
CA PRO A 29 6.87 4.40 6.67
C PRO A 29 8.13 3.71 7.21
N ALA A 30 8.99 4.46 7.91
CA ALA A 30 10.27 3.95 8.43
C ALA A 30 10.13 2.76 9.41
N ASN A 31 8.98 2.63 10.06
CA ASN A 31 8.70 1.52 10.97
C ASN A 31 7.92 0.37 10.31
N ALA A 32 7.86 0.30 8.98
CA ALA A 32 7.29 -0.86 8.30
C ALA A 32 8.23 -2.07 8.40
N ASN A 33 7.67 -3.25 8.67
CA ASN A 33 8.36 -4.51 8.55
C ASN A 33 8.22 -5.02 7.11
N THR A 34 9.29 -4.88 6.30
CA THR A 34 9.30 -5.31 4.90
C THR A 34 9.39 -6.83 4.72
N GLU A 35 9.82 -7.57 5.75
CA GLU A 35 9.95 -9.03 5.69
C GLU A 35 8.62 -9.73 5.93
N ALA A 36 7.70 -9.09 6.66
CA ALA A 36 6.39 -9.63 7.02
C ALA A 36 5.24 -9.16 6.10
N ILE A 37 5.54 -8.69 4.89
CA ILE A 37 4.50 -8.27 3.95
C ILE A 37 3.72 -9.49 3.46
N SER A 38 2.39 -9.41 3.54
CA SER A 38 1.49 -10.46 3.04
C SER A 38 0.39 -9.88 2.16
N ALA A 39 -0.18 -10.71 1.29
CA ALA A 39 -1.24 -10.29 0.38
C ALA A 39 -2.33 -11.36 0.22
N VAL A 40 -3.57 -10.92 0.12
CA VAL A 40 -4.74 -11.76 -0.15
C VAL A 40 -5.62 -11.10 -1.21
N TYR A 41 -6.09 -11.89 -2.17
CA TYR A 41 -7.07 -11.44 -3.16
C TYR A 41 -8.41 -12.10 -2.91
N LYS A 42 -9.42 -11.30 -2.57
CA LYS A 42 -10.77 -11.80 -2.26
C LYS A 42 -11.82 -10.83 -2.76
N ASN A 43 -12.87 -11.35 -3.41
CA ASN A 43 -14.02 -10.59 -3.89
C ASN A 43 -13.66 -9.37 -4.76
N GLY A 44 -12.63 -9.50 -5.62
CA GLY A 44 -12.22 -8.41 -6.50
C GLY A 44 -11.31 -7.36 -5.85
N VAL A 45 -10.89 -7.56 -4.59
CA VAL A 45 -10.02 -6.63 -3.86
C VAL A 45 -8.70 -7.31 -3.51
N LEU A 46 -7.59 -6.67 -3.87
CA LEU A 46 -6.25 -7.03 -3.40
C LEU A 46 -5.99 -6.31 -2.08
N ILE A 47 -5.82 -7.08 -1.01
CA ILE A 47 -5.46 -6.58 0.32
C ILE A 47 -3.98 -6.88 0.52
N VAL A 48 -3.18 -5.83 0.75
CA VAL A 48 -1.76 -5.95 1.08
C VAL A 48 -1.58 -5.47 2.51
N THR A 49 -1.08 -6.35 3.37
CA THR A 49 -0.83 -6.07 4.79
C THR A 49 0.66 -5.85 5.00
N VAL A 50 1.00 -4.73 5.63
CA VAL A 50 2.36 -4.37 6.02
C VAL A 50 2.37 -4.15 7.52
N GLU A 51 3.02 -5.05 8.25
CA GLU A 51 3.11 -4.94 9.71
C GLU A 51 4.05 -3.81 10.11
N LYS A 52 3.86 -3.28 11.33
CA LYS A 52 4.75 -2.27 11.91
C LYS A 52 5.76 -2.96 12.82
N ASN A 53 7.02 -2.57 12.72
CA ASN A 53 8.02 -2.88 13.72
C ASN A 53 7.58 -2.29 15.08
N PRO A 54 7.82 -3.03 16.17
CA PRO A 54 7.50 -2.54 17.51
C PRO A 54 8.22 -1.21 17.76
N PRO A 55 7.62 -0.27 18.51
CA PRO A 55 8.31 0.94 18.90
C PRO A 55 9.60 0.55 19.63
N PRO A 56 10.73 1.23 19.35
CA PRO A 56 11.95 1.00 20.11
C PRO A 56 11.62 1.16 21.59
N GLU A 57 12.10 0.23 22.42
CA GLU A 57 11.82 0.22 23.86
C GLU A 57 11.94 1.64 24.39
N THR A 58 10.84 2.10 24.99
CA THR A 58 10.66 3.49 25.40
C THR A 58 11.94 3.97 26.05
N LYS A 59 12.56 5.03 25.50
CA LYS A 59 13.62 5.75 26.21
C LYS A 59 13.02 6.06 27.57
N LYS A 60 13.46 5.36 28.61
CA LYS A 60 13.00 5.54 30.00
C LYS A 60 12.86 7.04 30.22
N ALA A 61 11.68 7.49 30.63
CA ALA A 61 11.35 8.90 30.72
C ALA A 61 12.55 9.65 31.33
N LYS A 62 13.25 10.44 30.51
CA LYS A 62 14.39 11.21 31.00
C LYS A 62 13.79 12.38 31.75
N LYS A 63 13.91 12.38 33.08
CA LYS A 63 13.63 13.55 33.89
C LYS A 63 14.69 14.60 33.54
N ILE A 64 14.29 15.61 32.78
CA ILE A 64 15.16 16.73 32.42
C ILE A 64 14.94 17.79 33.49
N GLU A 65 15.96 18.06 34.31
CA GLU A 65 15.93 19.18 35.25
C GLU A 65 16.05 20.49 34.47
N VAL A 66 15.08 21.38 34.64
CA VAL A 66 15.11 22.73 34.08
C VAL A 66 15.61 23.68 35.16
N ARG A 67 16.75 24.33 34.93
CA ARG A 67 17.21 25.44 35.78
C ARG A 67 16.44 26.70 35.39
N ILE A 68 15.70 27.26 36.34
CA ILE A 68 15.10 28.58 36.23
C ILE A 68 16.19 29.58 36.67
N GLY A 69 16.49 30.55 35.80
CA GLY A 69 17.35 31.70 36.10
C GLY A 69 16.55 32.88 36.60
#